data_AF-A0AAJ5JXV7-F1
#
_entry.id   AF-A0AAJ5JXV7-F1
#
_cell.length_a   1.000
_cell.length_b   1.000
_cell.length_c   1.000
_cell.angle_alpha   90.00
_cell.angle_beta   90.00
_cell.angle_gamma   90.00
#
_symmetry.space_group_name_H-M   'P 1'
#
loop_
_entity.id
_entity.type
_entity.pdbx_description
1 polymer ?
#
loop_
_entity_poly.entity_id
_entity_poly.type
_entity_poly.pdbx_seq_one_letter_code
_entity_poly.pdbx_strand_id
1 'polypeptide(L)'
;MPPDTFSTAPITDALRPLLPDLSVGALLGFATGLALKKVGRVALIALGLLFIAVQLLASFDLLTVNWPRVQALTDPWLRQGGELGGAWLARVLTANLPFAGAFTAGLLVGLRARR
;
A
#
# COMPACT_ATOMS: atom_id res chain seq x y z
N MET A 1 20.68 -17.84 -42.90
CA MET A 1 21.16 -17.47 -41.56
C MET A 1 19.93 -17.39 -40.67
N PRO A 2 19.65 -18.41 -39.84
CA PRO A 2 18.57 -18.33 -38.87
C PRO A 2 18.92 -17.24 -37.84
N PRO A 3 17.95 -16.42 -37.41
CA PRO A 3 18.20 -15.36 -36.44
C PRO A 3 18.70 -15.96 -35.12
N ASP A 4 19.69 -15.30 -34.55
CA ASP A 4 20.48 -15.74 -33.41
C ASP A 4 19.58 -15.93 -32.17
N THR A 5 19.15 -17.16 -31.92
CA THR A 5 18.24 -17.55 -30.81
C THR A 5 18.89 -17.51 -29.42
N PHE A 6 20.10 -16.94 -29.28
CA PHE A 6 20.98 -17.21 -28.14
C PHE A 6 21.01 -16.13 -27.03
N SER A 7 20.06 -15.18 -26.99
CA SER A 7 20.04 -14.16 -25.91
C SER A 7 18.76 -14.13 -25.06
N THR A 8 17.69 -14.82 -25.47
CA THR A 8 16.39 -14.81 -24.74
C THR A 8 16.09 -16.08 -23.95
N ALA A 9 16.83 -17.17 -24.19
CA ALA A 9 16.63 -18.46 -23.52
C ALA A 9 16.71 -18.41 -21.97
N PRO A 10 17.70 -17.73 -21.35
CA PRO A 10 17.90 -17.88 -19.89
C PRO A 10 16.85 -17.15 -19.04
N ILE A 11 16.40 -15.95 -19.46
CA ILE A 11 15.38 -15.19 -18.72
C ILE A 11 13.99 -15.78 -18.93
N THR A 12 13.68 -16.22 -20.16
CA THR A 12 12.36 -16.79 -20.46
C THR A 12 12.14 -18.10 -19.70
N ASP A 13 13.16 -18.95 -19.62
CA ASP A 13 13.06 -20.22 -18.90
C ASP A 13 13.06 -20.03 -17.37
N ALA A 14 13.73 -18.99 -16.86
CA ALA A 14 13.63 -18.59 -15.45
C ALA A 14 12.26 -17.94 -15.10
N LEU A 15 11.62 -17.24 -16.04
CA LEU A 15 10.31 -16.61 -15.84
C LEU A 15 9.15 -17.61 -15.97
N ARG A 16 9.26 -18.63 -16.83
CA ARG A 16 8.22 -19.65 -17.06
C ARG A 16 7.58 -20.20 -15.76
N PRO A 17 8.35 -20.60 -14.72
CA PRO A 17 7.76 -21.07 -13.46
C PRO A 17 7.20 -19.94 -12.58
N LEU A 18 7.66 -18.70 -12.76
CA LEU A 18 7.27 -17.54 -11.95
C LEU A 18 6.07 -16.77 -12.54
N LEU A 19 5.78 -16.98 -13.82
CA LEU A 19 4.70 -16.36 -14.57
C LEU A 19 3.32 -16.42 -13.88
N PRO A 20 2.90 -17.55 -13.28
CA PRO A 20 1.64 -17.62 -12.54
C PRO A 20 1.60 -16.65 -11.36
N ASP A 21 2.63 -16.67 -10.51
CA ASP A 21 2.72 -15.81 -9.31
C ASP A 21 2.85 -14.34 -9.66
N LEU A 22 3.58 -14.02 -10.74
CA LEU A 22 3.70 -12.66 -11.26
C LEU A 22 2.33 -12.15 -11.76
N SER A 23 1.59 -12.97 -12.50
CA SER A 23 0.30 -12.57 -13.07
C SER A 23 -0.76 -12.37 -11.99
N VAL A 24 -0.87 -13.32 -11.06
CA VAL A 24 -1.82 -13.24 -9.94
C VAL A 24 -1.46 -12.08 -9.01
N GLY A 25 -0.18 -11.93 -8.67
CA GLY A 25 0.32 -10.80 -7.88
C GLY A 25 -0.03 -9.47 -8.52
N ALA A 26 0.29 -9.27 -9.80
CA ALA A 26 -0.01 -8.04 -10.52
C ALA A 26 -1.50 -7.72 -10.59
N LEU A 27 -2.37 -8.71 -10.87
CA LEU A 27 -3.82 -8.51 -10.92
C LEU A 27 -4.41 -8.15 -9.55
N LEU A 28 -4.02 -8.87 -8.50
CA LEU A 28 -4.46 -8.59 -7.14
C LEU A 28 -3.96 -7.23 -6.67
N GLY A 29 -2.70 -6.90 -6.96
CA GLY A 29 -2.11 -5.60 -6.68
C GLY A 29 -2.92 -4.49 -7.36
N PHE A 30 -3.17 -4.64 -8.66
CA PHE A 30 -3.95 -3.68 -9.43
C PHE A 30 -5.37 -3.49 -8.88
N ALA A 31 -6.09 -4.58 -8.61
CA ALA A 31 -7.43 -4.53 -8.01
C ALA A 31 -7.42 -3.84 -6.63
N THR A 32 -6.42 -4.16 -5.81
CA THR A 32 -6.22 -3.53 -4.49
C THR A 32 -5.96 -2.03 -4.64
N GLY A 33 -5.11 -1.62 -5.58
CA GLY A 33 -4.80 -0.21 -5.83
C GLY A 33 -6.04 0.58 -6.25
N LEU A 34 -6.89 0.01 -7.11
CA LEU A 34 -8.16 0.61 -7.51
C LEU A 34 -9.14 0.76 -6.32
N ALA A 35 -9.23 -0.25 -5.46
CA ALA A 35 -10.07 -0.20 -4.27
C ALA A 35 -9.55 0.85 -3.26
N LEU A 36 -8.24 0.86 -3.01
CA LEU A 36 -7.59 1.76 -2.08
C LEU A 36 -7.77 3.22 -2.47
N LYS A 37 -7.80 3.54 -3.77
CA LYS A 37 -8.07 4.90 -4.26
C LYS A 37 -9.45 5.42 -3.83
N LYS A 38 -10.49 4.58 -3.88
CA LYS A 38 -11.85 4.97 -3.47
C LYS A 38 -11.95 5.16 -1.96
N VAL A 39 -11.45 4.18 -1.20
CA VAL A 39 -11.48 4.21 0.27
C VAL A 39 -10.62 5.36 0.80
N GLY A 40 -9.42 5.54 0.24
CA GLY A 40 -8.49 6.60 0.61
C GLY A 40 -9.07 7.99 0.40
N ARG A 41 -9.81 8.23 -0.69
CA ARG A 41 -10.48 9.52 -0.91
C ARG A 41 -11.54 9.79 0.17
N VAL A 42 -12.38 8.80 0.49
CA VAL A 42 -13.41 8.95 1.54
C VAL A 42 -12.74 9.18 2.90
N ALA A 43 -11.69 8.42 3.23
CA ALA A 43 -10.95 8.57 4.47
C ALA A 43 -10.30 9.97 4.60
N LEU A 44 -9.70 10.49 3.52
CA LEU A 44 -9.12 11.84 3.52
C LEU A 44 -10.18 12.93 3.70
N ILE A 45 -11.34 12.80 3.04
CA ILE A 45 -12.46 13.74 3.22
C ILE A 45 -12.95 13.68 4.67
N ALA A 46 -13.17 12.49 5.22
CA ALA A 46 -13.61 12.30 6.59
C ALA A 46 -12.60 12.88 7.60
N LEU A 47 -11.30 12.67 7.37
CA LEU A 47 -10.24 13.23 8.21
C LEU A 47 -10.20 14.76 8.15
N GLY A 48 -10.32 15.34 6.95
CA GLY A 48 -10.39 16.80 6.78
C GLY A 48 -11.62 17.40 7.46
N LEU A 49 -12.78 16.74 7.33
CA LEU A 49 -14.01 17.18 7.99
C LEU A 49 -13.91 17.09 9.52
N LEU A 50 -13.35 15.99 10.03
CA LEU A 50 -13.07 15.83 11.46
C LEU A 50 -12.15 16.95 11.97
N PHE A 51 -11.09 17.25 11.22
CA PHE A 51 -10.18 18.33 11.57
C PHE A 51 -10.91 19.68 11.64
N ILE A 52 -11.71 20.02 10.63
CA ILE A 52 -12.52 21.26 10.64
C ILE A 52 -13.46 21.30 11.86
N ALA A 53 -14.14 20.20 12.17
CA ALA A 53 -15.03 20.12 13.32
C ALA A 53 -14.31 20.37 14.64
N VAL A 54 -13.12 19.78 14.82
CA VAL A 54 -12.27 20.02 16.00
C VAL A 54 -11.84 21.49 16.08
N GLN A 55 -11.41 22.08 14.97
CA GLN A 55 -11.00 23.49 14.93
C GLN A 55 -12.16 24.43 15.30
N LEU A 56 -13.38 24.15 14.83
CA LEU A 56 -14.57 24.93 15.20
C LEU A 56 -14.88 24.80 16.69
N LEU A 57 -14.88 23.59 17.24
CA LEU A 57 -15.11 23.37 18.68
C LEU A 57 -14.04 24.06 19.56
N ALA A 58 -12.79 24.04 19.11
CA ALA A 58 -11.72 24.77 19.77
C ALA A 58 -11.92 26.30 19.68
N SER A 59 -12.41 26.82 18.55
CA SER A 59 -12.65 28.27 18.37
C SER A 59 -13.75 28.84 19.28
N PHE A 60 -14.68 28.00 19.72
CA PHE A 60 -15.72 28.38 20.68
C PHE A 60 -15.31 28.16 22.14
N ASP A 61 -14.04 27.84 22.42
CA ASP A 61 -13.53 27.46 23.75
C ASP A 61 -14.24 26.23 24.38
N LEU A 62 -14.97 25.44 23.57
CA LEU A 62 -15.67 24.23 24.02
C LEU A 62 -14.70 23.04 24.23
N LEU A 63 -13.49 23.08 23.65
CA LEU A 63 -12.60 21.92 23.61
C LEU A 63 -11.12 22.33 23.73
N THR A 64 -10.48 21.95 24.83
CA THR A 64 -9.03 22.12 25.05
C THR A 64 -8.27 20.85 24.67
N VAL A 65 -7.43 20.91 23.65
CA VAL A 65 -6.64 19.76 23.20
C VAL A 65 -5.43 19.54 24.11
N ASN A 66 -5.43 18.45 24.87
CA ASN A 66 -4.30 18.02 25.68
C ASN A 66 -3.35 17.13 24.83
N TRP A 67 -2.37 17.76 24.19
CA TRP A 67 -1.39 17.08 23.33
C TRP A 67 -0.64 15.92 24.00
N PRO A 68 -0.16 16.02 25.26
CA PRO A 68 0.45 14.89 25.96
C PRO A 68 -0.47 13.66 26.07
N ARG A 69 -1.75 13.87 26.40
CA ARG A 69 -2.73 12.78 26.49
C ARG A 69 -3.02 12.16 25.12
N VAL A 70 -3.10 13.00 24.08
CA VAL A 70 -3.26 12.51 22.70
C VAL A 70 -2.09 11.61 22.32
N GLN A 71 -0.84 12.05 22.52
CA GLN A 71 0.34 11.25 22.24
C GLN A 71 0.33 9.90 22.97
N ALA A 72 0.05 9.88 24.27
CA ALA A 72 -0.02 8.64 25.05
C ALA A 72 -1.06 7.63 24.53
N LEU A 73 -2.17 8.13 23.97
CA LEU A 73 -3.20 7.28 23.36
C LEU A 73 -2.83 6.82 21.94
N THR A 74 -2.06 7.62 21.21
CA THR A 74 -1.71 7.30 19.81
C THR A 74 -0.45 6.44 19.71
N ASP A 75 0.52 6.61 20.61
CA ASP A 75 1.79 5.88 20.65
C ASP A 75 1.66 4.36 20.53
N PRO A 76 0.81 3.65 21.32
CA PRO A 76 0.70 2.20 21.18
C PRO A 76 0.15 1.79 19.80
N TRP A 77 -0.78 2.56 19.25
CA TRP A 77 -1.33 2.32 17.91
C TRP A 77 -0.30 2.54 16.81
N LEU A 78 0.50 3.62 16.91
CA LEU A 78 1.58 3.88 15.95
C LEU A 78 2.67 2.80 16.02
N ARG A 79 3.10 2.42 17.23
CA ARG A 79 4.09 1.37 17.42
C ARG A 79 3.59 0.03 16.90
N GLN A 80 2.39 -0.38 17.30
CA GLN A 80 1.81 -1.65 16.89
C GLN A 80 1.59 -1.70 15.36
N GLY A 81 1.07 -0.62 14.78
CA GLY A 81 0.91 -0.52 13.32
C GLY A 81 2.25 -0.58 12.58
N GLY A 82 3.28 0.09 13.09
CA GLY A 82 4.62 0.10 12.51
C GLY A 82 5.33 -1.25 12.61
N GLU A 83 5.30 -1.89 13.77
CA GLU A 83 5.94 -3.19 14.01
C GLU A 83 5.24 -4.32 13.22
N LEU A 84 3.91 -4.39 13.27
CA LEU A 84 3.15 -5.41 12.56
C LEU A 84 3.20 -5.20 11.03
N GLY A 85 3.05 -3.96 10.58
CA GLY A 85 3.13 -3.61 9.17
C GLY A 85 4.52 -3.84 8.59
N GLY A 86 5.56 -3.43 9.31
CA GLY A 86 6.96 -3.63 8.93
C GLY A 86 7.34 -5.11 8.88
N ALA A 87 6.97 -5.90 9.89
CA ALA A 87 7.23 -7.33 9.91
C ALA A 87 6.45 -8.09 8.82
N TRP A 88 5.19 -7.74 8.58
CA TRP A 88 4.40 -8.30 7.48
C TRP A 88 5.03 -7.97 6.12
N LEU A 89 5.41 -6.70 5.91
CA LEU A 89 6.02 -6.26 4.66
C LEU A 89 7.36 -6.95 4.43
N ALA A 90 8.22 -7.03 5.46
CA ALA A 90 9.50 -7.74 5.38
C ALA A 90 9.29 -9.23 5.08
N ARG A 91 8.28 -9.88 5.68
CA ARG A 91 7.95 -11.28 5.41
C ARG A 91 7.44 -11.49 3.98
N VAL A 92 6.58 -10.62 3.47
CA VAL A 92 6.07 -10.68 2.10
C VAL A 92 7.21 -10.46 1.09
N LEU A 93 8.09 -9.48 1.34
CA LEU A 93 9.24 -9.19 0.48
C LEU A 93 10.27 -10.32 0.47
N THR A 94 10.47 -11.04 1.59
CA THR A 94 11.49 -12.10 1.70
C THR A 94 10.97 -13.49 1.33
N ALA A 95 9.69 -13.78 1.57
CA ALA A 95 9.13 -15.12 1.34
C ALA A 95 8.75 -15.39 -0.13
N ASN A 96 8.35 -14.36 -0.89
CA ASN A 96 7.99 -14.50 -2.31
C ASN A 96 8.28 -13.21 -3.09
N LEU A 97 9.58 -12.93 -3.32
CA LEU A 97 10.02 -11.78 -4.13
C LEU A 97 9.28 -11.61 -5.47
N PRO A 98 9.06 -12.68 -6.28
CA PRO A 98 8.39 -12.55 -7.57
C PRO A 98 6.96 -12.03 -7.41
N PHE A 99 6.17 -12.68 -6.55
CA PHE A 99 4.80 -12.26 -6.24
C PHE A 99 4.74 -10.86 -5.64
N ALA A 100 5.58 -10.58 -4.63
CA ALA A 100 5.60 -9.28 -3.94
C ALA A 100 6.00 -8.14 -4.88
N GLY A 101 6.96 -8.37 -5.77
CA GLY A 101 7.37 -7.42 -6.80
C GLY A 101 6.24 -7.14 -7.79
N ALA A 102 5.60 -8.19 -8.31
CA ALA A 102 4.49 -8.04 -9.23
C ALA A 102 3.26 -7.39 -8.58
N PHE A 103 2.94 -7.76 -7.34
CA PHE A 103 1.86 -7.15 -6.57
C PHE A 103 2.11 -5.67 -6.34
N THR A 104 3.31 -5.28 -5.92
CA THR A 104 3.65 -3.87 -5.69
C THR A 104 3.60 -3.07 -6.99
N ALA A 105 4.10 -3.62 -8.09
CA ALA A 105 3.99 -3.00 -9.41
C ALA A 105 2.52 -2.84 -9.83
N GLY A 106 1.72 -3.89 -9.71
CA GLY A 106 0.28 -3.86 -9.98
C GLY A 106 -0.45 -2.83 -9.12
N LEU A 107 -0.15 -2.77 -7.81
CA LEU A 107 -0.70 -1.81 -6.85
C LEU A 107 -0.42 -0.37 -7.27
N LEU A 108 0.84 -0.04 -7.58
CA LEU A 108 1.23 1.30 -8.03
C LEU A 108 0.52 1.68 -9.33
N VAL A 109 0.42 0.75 -10.28
CA VAL A 109 -0.33 0.96 -11.52
C VAL A 109 -1.82 1.16 -11.24
N GLY A 110 -2.42 0.38 -10.34
CA GLY A 110 -3.82 0.51 -9.94
C GLY A 110 -4.12 1.83 -9.22
N LEU A 111 -3.22 2.30 -8.38
CA LEU A 111 -3.31 3.63 -7.74
C LEU A 111 -3.18 4.76 -8.76
N ARG A 112 -2.27 4.61 -9.74
CA ARG A 112 -2.03 5.60 -10.80
C ARG A 112 -3.06 5.53 -11.93
N ALA A 113 -3.84 4.45 -12.03
CA ALA A 113 -4.88 4.27 -13.03
C ALA A 113 -5.91 5.40 -12.89
N ARG A 114 -5.77 6.40 -13.75
CA ARG A 114 -6.57 7.62 -13.79
C ARG A 114 -7.82 7.34 -14.62
N ARG A 115 -8.87 6.88 -13.97
CA ARG A 115 -10.24 7.31 -14.25
C ARG A 115 -10.79 7.98 -13.00
#